data_AF-A0A7S3PVS5-F1
#
_entry.id   AF-A0A7S3PVS5-F1
#
_cell.length_a   1.000
_cell.length_b   1.000
_cell.length_c   1.000
_cell.angle_alpha   90.00
_cell.angle_beta   90.00
_cell.angle_gamma   90.00
#
_symmetry.space_group_name_H-M   'P 1'
#
loop_
_entity.id
_entity.type
_entity.pdbx_description
1 polymer ?
#
loop_
_entity_poly.entity_id
_entity_poly.type
_entity_poly.pdbx_seq_one_letter_code
_entity_poly.pdbx_strand_id
1 'polypeptide(L)'
;MTDIAGLEIDIRILKGEDLVAKDRNLLGKKTTSDPFIKVYYDGVCHHETAVQEKNLNPTWNEALKIHSNNSGPPKNKNGNGSSSIITFFLYDYDVLSDPDNMGCISIPVAEYMDKPPTTAWFPVQKTSDDVDYSTYNCSKAKGKIQISISISVRKRLNVKRGNYQDLSGIGMIQVQLNWDLKERIDLDTSCVGIDSTGRVLMDETVYFADLVNSNGSIRHSGDIKTGGNKGELIDVNLDLVPRHVMALYFILCVATPGKTFTDVESADIVVRKVVHTGTDAGEGAGAGAPRSYNLDVCRFVPTFAGGHTSMFLMRIARQAGTWKMTIIEDTDHTARDFGSLIPEIKGYSRDLVPGIAIDPKERIAVMRKGGIVCLEEKMPEKMTFGLSWDVTNGVNIDLDASAICLDADLEPVDIISFRKLRSDDNSIIHCGDEREGDAVGDDEKINLYLDNLNPRVKHIAFVINSFSGQELDDIRRASCHLFNPTFPHVDIAKYKLANNGDLDKRTGLIVATLYRNELDGWCLRIIAEAAIGRQASDLVDELQRFLRKFPPPLVVSEPEPDIIVNKMPEEVDIEVGPL
;
A
#
# COMPACT_ATOMS: atom_id res chain seq x y z
N MET A 1 8.15 -22.09 -14.83
CA MET A 1 8.29 -22.92 -13.62
C MET A 1 7.23 -22.46 -12.63
N THR A 2 6.40 -23.34 -12.10
CA THR A 2 5.44 -22.98 -11.04
C THR A 2 6.19 -22.72 -9.75
N ASP A 3 6.14 -21.47 -9.27
CA ASP A 3 6.67 -21.07 -7.97
C ASP A 3 5.82 -21.71 -6.86
N ILE A 4 6.44 -22.21 -5.80
CA ILE A 4 5.74 -22.72 -4.61
C ILE A 4 5.39 -21.51 -3.72
N ALA A 5 4.09 -21.28 -3.50
CA ALA A 5 3.58 -20.26 -2.58
C ALA A 5 3.55 -20.74 -1.11
N GLY A 6 3.59 -22.06 -0.88
CA GLY A 6 3.67 -22.67 0.44
C GLY A 6 2.83 -23.93 0.55
N LEU A 7 2.25 -24.20 1.72
CA LEU A 7 1.52 -25.44 2.02
C LEU A 7 0.08 -25.18 2.46
N GLU A 8 -0.82 -26.09 2.11
CA GLU A 8 -2.14 -26.24 2.71
C GLU A 8 -2.21 -27.58 3.45
N ILE A 9 -2.57 -27.53 4.73
CA ILE A 9 -2.63 -28.67 5.63
C ILE A 9 -4.05 -28.77 6.18
N ASP A 10 -4.79 -29.78 5.75
CA ASP A 10 -6.11 -30.13 6.26
C ASP A 10 -5.99 -31.21 7.32
N ILE A 11 -6.51 -30.93 8.52
CA ILE A 11 -6.48 -31.86 9.66
C ILE A 11 -7.89 -32.05 10.18
N ARG A 12 -8.26 -33.30 10.47
CA ARG A 12 -9.44 -33.65 11.24
C ARG A 12 -9.07 -34.53 12.42
N ILE A 13 -9.35 -34.06 13.63
CA ILE A 13 -9.16 -34.79 14.87
C ILE A 13 -10.46 -35.55 15.14
N LEU A 14 -10.43 -36.87 14.95
CA LEU A 14 -11.65 -37.69 15.01
C LEU A 14 -11.93 -38.14 16.44
N LYS A 15 -11.10 -39.02 16.99
CA LYS A 15 -11.32 -39.66 18.30
C LYS A 15 -10.02 -40.18 18.93
N GLY A 16 -10.02 -40.38 20.23
CA GLY A 16 -8.95 -41.02 21.00
C GLY A 16 -9.35 -42.40 21.52
N GLU A 17 -8.36 -43.26 21.78
CA GLU A 17 -8.53 -44.57 22.42
C GLU A 17 -7.45 -44.78 23.49
N ASP A 18 -7.86 -45.32 24.65
CA ASP A 18 -7.01 -45.75 25.76
C ASP A 18 -6.06 -44.69 26.36
N LEU A 19 -6.49 -43.43 26.41
CA LEU A 19 -5.69 -42.32 26.93
C LEU A 19 -5.28 -42.51 28.41
N VAL A 20 -4.21 -41.81 28.80
CA VAL A 20 -3.71 -41.82 30.19
C VAL A 20 -4.75 -41.20 31.12
N ALA A 21 -5.05 -41.84 32.24
CA ALA A 21 -5.89 -41.24 33.27
C ALA A 21 -5.08 -40.29 34.15
N LYS A 22 -5.58 -39.09 34.36
CA LYS A 22 -4.98 -38.06 35.22
C LYS A 22 -5.83 -37.76 36.45
N ASP A 23 -7.16 -37.81 36.33
CA ASP A 23 -8.10 -37.60 37.42
C ASP A 23 -8.26 -38.77 38.37
N ARG A 24 -8.40 -38.47 39.66
CA ARG A 24 -8.63 -39.45 40.72
C ARG A 24 -10.12 -39.62 41.04
N ASN A 25 -10.53 -40.86 41.21
CA ASN A 25 -11.83 -41.19 41.81
C ASN A 25 -11.83 -41.03 43.34
N LEU A 26 -12.99 -41.28 43.97
CA LEU A 26 -13.19 -41.18 45.43
C LEU A 26 -12.24 -42.06 46.28
N LEU A 27 -11.63 -43.09 45.67
CA LEU A 27 -10.63 -43.96 46.31
C LEU A 27 -9.18 -43.52 46.01
N GLY A 28 -9.01 -42.35 45.42
CA GLY A 28 -7.71 -41.78 45.05
C GLY A 28 -7.04 -42.44 43.85
N LYS A 29 -7.70 -43.38 43.15
CA LYS A 29 -7.13 -44.06 41.98
C LYS A 29 -7.39 -43.23 40.71
N LYS A 30 -6.37 -43.07 39.87
CA LYS A 30 -6.53 -42.40 38.58
C LYS A 30 -7.38 -43.25 37.63
N THR A 31 -8.53 -42.76 37.20
CA THR A 31 -9.49 -43.55 36.39
C THR A 31 -10.05 -42.83 35.17
N THR A 32 -10.02 -41.50 35.16
CA THR A 32 -10.58 -40.68 34.08
C THR A 32 -9.62 -39.55 33.73
N SER A 33 -9.98 -38.80 32.69
CA SER A 33 -9.37 -37.55 32.27
C SER A 33 -10.38 -36.70 31.54
N ASP A 34 -10.14 -35.41 31.44
CA ASP A 34 -10.91 -34.42 30.70
C ASP A 34 -10.10 -33.95 29.47
N PRO A 35 -9.86 -34.82 28.46
CA PRO A 35 -8.88 -34.53 27.43
C PRO A 35 -9.32 -33.44 26.45
N PHE A 36 -8.34 -32.61 26.06
CA PHE A 36 -8.38 -31.74 24.88
C PHE A 36 -7.02 -31.71 24.19
N ILE A 37 -6.99 -31.22 22.94
CA ILE A 37 -5.82 -31.22 22.07
C ILE A 37 -5.53 -29.80 21.60
N LYS A 38 -4.27 -29.40 21.69
CA LYS A 38 -3.74 -28.20 21.02
C LYS A 38 -2.87 -28.60 19.83
N VAL A 39 -3.13 -28.01 18.66
CA VAL A 39 -2.41 -28.30 17.41
C VAL A 39 -1.44 -27.17 17.11
N TYR A 40 -0.16 -27.51 16.97
CA TYR A 40 0.92 -26.58 16.68
C TYR A 40 1.58 -26.89 15.33
N TYR A 41 1.93 -25.84 14.62
CA TYR A 41 2.73 -25.89 13.41
C TYR A 41 3.55 -24.60 13.28
N ASP A 42 4.85 -24.73 12.98
CA ASP A 42 5.80 -23.61 12.88
C ASP A 42 5.82 -22.71 14.15
N GLY A 43 5.72 -23.34 15.32
CA GLY A 43 5.73 -22.66 16.62
C GLY A 43 4.42 -21.96 17.02
N VAL A 44 3.39 -22.00 16.19
CA VAL A 44 2.09 -21.34 16.44
C VAL A 44 1.02 -22.38 16.76
N CYS A 45 0.18 -22.12 17.77
CA CYS A 45 -1.03 -22.90 18.04
C CYS A 45 -2.13 -22.49 17.05
N HIS A 46 -2.63 -23.44 16.25
CA HIS A 46 -3.65 -23.22 15.21
C HIS A 46 -5.04 -23.66 15.62
N HIS A 47 -5.17 -24.58 16.59
CA HIS A 47 -6.48 -25.08 17.03
C HIS A 47 -6.40 -25.65 18.45
N GLU A 48 -7.48 -25.49 19.20
CA GLU A 48 -7.73 -26.15 20.47
C GLU A 48 -9.09 -26.84 20.39
N THR A 49 -9.14 -28.14 20.69
CA THR A 49 -10.40 -28.90 20.67
C THR A 49 -11.24 -28.63 21.91
N ALA A 50 -12.53 -28.92 21.84
CA ALA A 50 -13.38 -28.96 23.02
C ALA A 50 -12.87 -30.00 24.06
N VAL A 51 -13.02 -29.66 25.34
CA VAL A 51 -12.76 -30.55 26.47
C VAL A 51 -13.81 -31.66 26.51
N GLN A 52 -13.38 -32.91 26.72
CA GLN A 52 -14.26 -34.09 26.79
C GLN A 52 -14.24 -34.69 28.19
N GLU A 53 -15.20 -34.33 29.04
CA GLU A 53 -15.18 -34.71 30.46
C GLU A 53 -15.20 -36.22 30.71
N LYS A 54 -14.33 -36.67 31.62
CA LYS A 54 -14.19 -38.00 32.19
C LYS A 54 -14.10 -39.12 31.15
N ASN A 55 -13.42 -38.84 30.05
CA ASN A 55 -13.42 -39.69 28.88
C ASN A 55 -12.00 -40.07 28.41
N LEU A 56 -11.63 -41.35 28.54
CA LEU A 56 -10.36 -41.87 28.01
C LEU A 56 -10.45 -42.32 26.54
N ASN A 57 -11.65 -42.28 25.95
CA ASN A 57 -11.93 -42.58 24.54
C ASN A 57 -12.75 -41.45 23.88
N PRO A 58 -12.24 -40.21 23.92
CA PRO A 58 -12.96 -39.02 23.46
C PRO A 58 -13.28 -39.05 21.97
N THR A 59 -14.33 -38.33 21.56
CA THR A 59 -14.68 -38.10 20.14
C THR A 59 -14.87 -36.60 19.94
N TRP A 60 -14.00 -35.97 19.15
CA TRP A 60 -14.04 -34.53 18.88
C TRP A 60 -14.70 -34.24 17.54
N ASN A 61 -14.31 -34.96 16.47
CA ASN A 61 -14.75 -34.73 15.10
C ASN A 61 -14.52 -33.30 14.57
N GLU A 62 -13.51 -32.61 15.12
CA GLU A 62 -13.17 -31.23 14.79
C GLU A 62 -12.16 -31.16 13.64
N ALA A 63 -12.25 -30.12 12.83
CA ALA A 63 -11.39 -29.92 11.67
C ALA A 63 -10.72 -28.54 11.70
N LEU A 64 -9.48 -28.48 11.24
CA LEU A 64 -8.76 -27.23 11.02
C LEU A 64 -8.03 -27.28 9.67
N LYS A 65 -7.82 -26.09 9.09
CA LYS A 65 -6.99 -25.90 7.89
C LYS A 65 -5.88 -24.92 8.23
N ILE A 66 -4.64 -25.31 7.99
CA ILE A 66 -3.45 -24.47 8.20
C ILE A 66 -2.89 -24.10 6.83
N HIS A 67 -2.60 -22.81 6.63
CA HIS A 67 -1.86 -22.34 5.47
C HIS A 67 -0.49 -21.83 5.89
N SER A 68 0.56 -22.27 5.19
CA SER A 68 1.94 -21.86 5.43
C SER A 68 2.51 -21.14 4.20
N ASN A 69 3.32 -20.11 4.41
CA ASN A 69 4.07 -19.42 3.36
C ASN A 69 5.52 -19.94 3.21
N ASN A 70 5.95 -20.86 4.07
CA ASN A 70 7.27 -21.47 3.94
C ASN A 70 7.23 -22.44 2.75
N SER A 71 7.95 -22.08 1.68
CA SER A 71 8.05 -22.82 0.42
C SER A 71 9.07 -23.97 0.46
N GLY A 72 9.68 -24.23 1.62
CA GLY A 72 10.60 -25.35 1.84
C GLY A 72 10.48 -25.91 3.27
N PRO A 73 11.09 -27.08 3.56
CA PRO A 73 11.16 -27.58 4.92
C PRO A 73 11.89 -26.56 5.82
N PRO A 74 11.39 -26.29 7.03
CA PRO A 74 11.96 -25.30 7.93
C PRO A 74 13.42 -25.66 8.29
N LYS A 75 14.26 -24.64 8.40
CA LYS A 75 15.69 -24.78 8.76
C LYS A 75 15.89 -24.34 10.21
N ASN A 76 16.57 -25.16 11.03
CA ASN A 76 17.08 -24.72 12.33
C ASN A 76 18.30 -23.78 12.15
N LYS A 77 18.62 -22.99 13.19
CA LYS A 77 19.82 -22.18 13.41
C LYS A 77 21.16 -22.89 13.09
N ASN A 78 21.16 -24.22 12.95
CA ASN A 78 22.35 -25.04 12.69
C ASN A 78 22.41 -25.68 11.28
N GLY A 79 21.54 -25.30 10.34
CA GLY A 79 21.71 -25.60 8.90
C GLY A 79 21.50 -27.06 8.45
N ASN A 80 21.24 -28.02 9.36
CA ASN A 80 20.76 -29.35 9.00
C ASN A 80 19.22 -29.38 9.02
N GLY A 81 18.60 -29.77 7.91
CA GLY A 81 17.15 -29.77 7.75
C GLY A 81 16.46 -30.84 8.60
N SER A 82 15.68 -30.40 9.58
CA SER A 82 14.60 -31.21 10.17
C SER A 82 13.38 -31.10 9.26
N SER A 83 12.62 -32.19 9.10
CA SER A 83 11.30 -32.12 8.46
C SER A 83 10.41 -31.17 9.26
N SER A 84 9.61 -30.32 8.60
CA SER A 84 8.54 -29.60 9.31
C SER A 84 7.64 -30.60 10.03
N ILE A 85 7.28 -30.34 11.29
CA ILE A 85 6.46 -31.25 12.10
C ILE A 85 5.20 -30.52 12.58
N ILE A 86 4.06 -31.19 12.42
CA ILE A 86 2.80 -30.80 13.05
C ILE A 86 2.74 -31.52 14.40
N THR A 87 2.60 -30.76 15.47
CA THR A 87 2.59 -31.31 16.83
C THR A 87 1.22 -31.18 17.47
N PHE A 88 0.69 -32.28 17.99
CA PHE A 88 -0.55 -32.33 18.74
C PHE A 88 -0.19 -32.54 20.21
N PHE A 89 -0.41 -31.56 21.07
CA PHE A 89 -0.25 -31.72 22.52
C PHE A 89 -1.59 -32.07 23.14
N LEU A 90 -1.59 -33.13 23.95
CA LEU A 90 -2.77 -33.60 24.67
C LEU A 90 -2.69 -33.13 26.11
N TYR A 91 -3.79 -32.62 26.63
CA TYR A 91 -3.91 -32.11 27.99
C TYR A 91 -5.17 -32.62 28.66
N ASP A 92 -5.09 -32.75 29.97
CA ASP A 92 -6.20 -32.98 30.88
C ASP A 92 -6.63 -31.64 31.47
N TYR A 93 -7.88 -31.23 31.25
CA TYR A 93 -8.37 -29.96 31.78
C TYR A 93 -8.61 -30.05 33.30
N ASP A 94 -8.06 -29.09 34.06
CA ASP A 94 -8.29 -28.94 35.49
C ASP A 94 -8.93 -27.57 35.78
N VAL A 95 -9.96 -27.54 36.63
CA VAL A 95 -10.71 -26.30 36.94
C VAL A 95 -9.88 -25.31 37.78
N LEU A 96 -8.93 -25.80 38.59
CA LEU A 96 -8.23 -25.00 39.62
C LEU A 96 -6.69 -25.00 39.46
N SER A 97 -6.17 -25.58 38.38
CA SER A 97 -4.74 -25.65 38.09
C SER A 97 -4.47 -25.66 36.58
N ASP A 98 -3.20 -25.48 36.21
CA ASP A 98 -2.80 -25.65 34.82
C ASP A 98 -3.11 -27.07 34.32
N PRO A 99 -3.54 -27.22 33.05
CA PRO A 99 -3.85 -28.52 32.47
C PRO A 99 -2.69 -29.52 32.52
N ASP A 100 -3.02 -30.76 32.87
CA ASP A 100 -2.07 -31.83 33.12
C ASP A 100 -1.64 -32.48 31.78
N ASN A 101 -0.35 -32.51 31.45
CA ASN A 101 0.10 -33.04 30.15
C ASN A 101 -0.18 -34.56 30.00
N MET A 102 -0.81 -34.96 28.89
CA MET A 102 -1.19 -36.34 28.60
C MET A 102 -0.31 -37.03 27.53
N GLY A 103 0.62 -36.29 26.93
CA GLY A 103 1.52 -36.72 25.87
C GLY A 103 1.37 -35.88 24.61
N CYS A 104 1.97 -36.33 23.52
CA CYS A 104 1.90 -35.63 22.24
C CYS A 104 1.93 -36.58 21.05
N ILE A 105 1.64 -36.06 19.87
CA ILE A 105 1.83 -36.74 18.58
C ILE A 105 2.61 -35.79 17.68
N SER A 106 3.65 -36.31 17.04
CA SER A 106 4.46 -35.59 16.04
C SER A 106 4.18 -36.17 14.65
N ILE A 107 3.72 -35.36 13.71
CA ILE A 107 3.48 -35.76 12.31
C ILE A 107 4.45 -34.99 11.40
N PRO A 108 5.45 -35.66 10.80
CA PRO A 108 6.34 -35.02 9.83
C PRO A 108 5.58 -34.69 8.54
N VAL A 109 5.57 -33.41 8.17
CA VAL A 109 4.92 -32.91 6.94
C VAL A 109 5.42 -33.63 5.69
N ALA A 110 6.73 -33.88 5.59
CA ALA A 110 7.33 -34.55 4.44
C ALA A 110 6.78 -35.96 4.21
N GLU A 111 6.30 -36.65 5.26
CA GLU A 111 5.71 -37.99 5.13
C GLU A 111 4.31 -37.98 4.52
N TYR A 112 3.60 -36.86 4.56
CA TYR A 112 2.21 -36.75 4.09
C TYR A 112 2.04 -35.78 2.91
N MET A 113 3.13 -35.14 2.47
CA MET A 113 3.15 -34.24 1.31
C MET A 113 2.68 -34.96 0.04
N ASP A 114 1.74 -34.36 -0.67
CA ASP A 114 1.19 -34.81 -1.96
C ASP A 114 0.65 -36.25 -1.96
N LYS A 115 0.36 -36.79 -0.77
CA LYS A 115 -0.34 -38.07 -0.60
C LYS A 115 -1.85 -37.84 -0.57
N PRO A 116 -2.66 -38.83 -0.96
CA PRO A 116 -4.11 -38.75 -0.76
C PRO A 116 -4.44 -38.53 0.73
N PRO A 117 -5.57 -37.88 1.05
CA PRO A 117 -6.02 -37.71 2.43
C PRO A 117 -5.95 -39.02 3.20
N THR A 118 -5.16 -39.02 4.27
CA THR A 118 -4.84 -40.23 5.04
C THR A 118 -5.49 -40.15 6.40
N THR A 119 -6.34 -41.13 6.73
CA THR A 119 -6.87 -41.32 8.08
C THR A 119 -6.16 -42.48 8.76
N ALA A 120 -5.47 -42.22 9.87
CA ALA A 120 -4.71 -43.22 10.59
C ALA A 120 -4.78 -43.04 12.10
N TRP A 121 -4.40 -44.09 12.83
CA TRP A 121 -4.18 -44.03 14.27
C TRP A 121 -2.74 -43.65 14.57
N PHE A 122 -2.56 -42.58 15.33
CA PHE A 122 -1.26 -42.09 15.76
C PHE A 122 -1.08 -42.38 17.25
N PRO A 123 -0.02 -43.12 17.65
CA PRO A 123 0.23 -43.42 19.05
C PRO A 123 0.64 -42.16 19.83
N VAL A 124 0.14 -42.01 21.05
CA VAL A 124 0.53 -40.89 21.93
C VAL A 124 1.93 -41.16 22.48
N GLN A 125 2.85 -40.25 22.18
CA GLN A 125 4.25 -40.26 22.59
C GLN A 125 4.44 -39.49 23.91
N LYS A 126 5.53 -39.83 24.61
CA LYS A 126 5.88 -39.20 25.90
C LYS A 126 6.46 -37.79 25.72
N THR A 127 7.18 -37.58 24.62
CA THR A 127 7.89 -36.34 24.26
C THR A 127 7.78 -36.12 22.76
N SER A 128 7.88 -34.87 22.32
CA SER A 128 7.91 -34.51 20.90
C SER A 128 9.29 -34.78 20.30
N ASP A 129 9.33 -35.10 19.01
CA ASP A 129 10.55 -35.44 18.27
C ASP A 129 11.31 -34.20 17.71
N ASP A 130 10.74 -32.98 17.75
CA ASP A 130 11.25 -31.81 16.99
C ASP A 130 11.86 -30.66 17.83
N VAL A 131 11.62 -30.60 19.15
CA VAL A 131 11.97 -29.39 19.93
C VAL A 131 12.42 -29.72 21.35
N ASP A 132 13.34 -28.92 21.91
CA ASP A 132 13.78 -28.95 23.31
C ASP A 132 12.68 -28.44 24.26
N TYR A 133 11.57 -29.18 24.31
CA TYR A 133 10.38 -28.97 25.11
C TYR A 133 10.35 -30.00 26.24
N SER A 134 11.45 -30.11 27.00
CA SER A 134 11.54 -30.96 28.20
C SER A 134 10.41 -30.70 29.23
N THR A 135 9.72 -29.56 29.14
CA THR A 135 8.52 -29.18 29.90
C THR A 135 7.26 -29.97 29.55
N TYR A 136 7.18 -30.60 28.38
CA TYR A 136 5.97 -31.29 27.89
C TYR A 136 6.06 -32.82 27.93
N ASN A 137 6.91 -33.35 28.81
CA ASN A 137 7.11 -34.78 28.97
C ASN A 137 5.98 -35.41 29.82
N CYS A 138 5.28 -36.38 29.26
CA CYS A 138 4.39 -37.26 30.02
C CYS A 138 4.95 -38.69 30.06
N SER A 139 5.65 -39.03 31.14
CA SER A 139 6.29 -40.35 31.31
C SER A 139 5.33 -41.55 31.22
N LYS A 140 4.04 -41.31 31.46
CA LYS A 140 2.93 -42.28 31.43
C LYS A 140 2.02 -42.13 30.20
N ALA A 141 2.41 -41.34 29.20
CA ALA A 141 1.65 -41.20 27.96
C ALA A 141 1.33 -42.59 27.37
N LYS A 142 0.07 -42.77 26.96
CA LYS A 142 -0.44 -43.98 26.33
C LYS A 142 -1.69 -43.66 25.52
N GLY A 143 -2.14 -44.64 24.75
CA GLY A 143 -3.28 -44.52 23.87
C GLY A 143 -2.88 -44.03 22.48
N LYS A 144 -3.89 -43.70 21.68
CA LYS A 144 -3.73 -43.29 20.29
C LYS A 144 -4.86 -42.34 19.88
N ILE A 145 -4.60 -41.47 18.93
CA ILE A 145 -5.60 -40.55 18.35
C ILE A 145 -5.77 -40.88 16.87
N GLN A 146 -7.01 -40.94 16.41
CA GLN A 146 -7.34 -41.09 14.99
C GLN A 146 -7.38 -39.69 14.37
N ILE A 147 -6.51 -39.45 13.40
CA ILE A 147 -6.36 -38.16 12.72
C ILE A 147 -6.49 -38.41 11.22
N SER A 148 -7.30 -37.59 10.55
CA SER A 148 -7.25 -37.45 9.10
C SER A 148 -6.36 -36.27 8.75
N ILE A 149 -5.40 -36.47 7.85
CA ILE A 149 -4.51 -35.41 7.39
C ILE A 149 -4.37 -35.44 5.87
N SER A 150 -4.38 -34.26 5.25
CA SER A 150 -4.04 -34.05 3.84
C SER A 150 -3.11 -32.85 3.75
N ILE A 151 -2.02 -32.97 3.02
CA ILE A 151 -1.05 -31.89 2.83
C ILE A 151 -0.81 -31.73 1.34
N SER A 152 -1.01 -30.52 0.84
CA SER A 152 -0.78 -30.18 -0.56
C SER A 152 0.09 -28.93 -0.69
N VAL A 153 0.89 -28.91 -1.77
CA VAL A 153 1.65 -27.73 -2.14
C VAL A 153 0.71 -26.69 -2.75
N ARG A 154 0.72 -25.49 -2.19
CA ARG A 154 0.07 -24.32 -2.78
C ARG A 154 1.00 -23.73 -3.83
N LYS A 155 0.66 -23.86 -5.10
CA LYS A 155 1.39 -23.23 -6.20
C LYS A 155 0.99 -21.76 -6.30
N ARG A 156 1.95 -20.89 -6.59
CA ARG A 156 1.75 -19.49 -6.91
C ARG A 156 1.25 -19.38 -8.35
N LEU A 157 0.13 -18.69 -8.55
CA LEU A 157 -0.40 -18.43 -9.88
C LEU A 157 0.40 -17.29 -10.53
N ASN A 158 1.13 -17.61 -11.60
CA ASN A 158 1.80 -16.59 -12.41
C ASN A 158 0.81 -16.08 -13.47
N VAL A 159 0.51 -14.79 -13.43
CA VAL A 159 -0.45 -14.14 -14.32
C VAL A 159 0.27 -13.26 -15.35
N LYS A 160 -0.35 -13.10 -16.51
CA LYS A 160 0.10 -12.25 -17.63
C LYS A 160 -1.03 -11.29 -18.03
N ARG A 161 -0.73 -10.32 -18.91
CA ARG A 161 -1.74 -9.48 -19.58
C ARG A 161 -3.03 -10.23 -19.93
N GLY A 162 -4.17 -9.64 -19.60
CA GLY A 162 -5.50 -10.18 -19.88
C GLY A 162 -5.98 -11.24 -18.87
N ASN A 163 -5.09 -11.82 -18.05
CA ASN A 163 -5.53 -12.70 -16.97
C ASN A 163 -6.36 -11.94 -15.93
N TYR A 164 -7.32 -12.64 -15.35
CA TYR A 164 -8.19 -12.11 -14.31
C TYR A 164 -8.29 -13.05 -13.12
N GLN A 165 -8.67 -12.49 -11.97
CA GLN A 165 -8.97 -13.23 -10.75
C GLN A 165 -10.27 -12.73 -10.13
N ASP A 166 -11.13 -13.66 -9.73
CA ASP A 166 -12.27 -13.38 -8.88
C ASP A 166 -11.79 -13.22 -7.43
N LEU A 167 -12.07 -12.06 -6.83
CA LEU A 167 -11.72 -11.74 -5.45
C LEU A 167 -12.94 -11.89 -4.52
N SER A 168 -13.99 -12.57 -4.95
CA SER A 168 -15.16 -12.89 -4.12
C SER A 168 -14.76 -13.55 -2.79
N GLY A 169 -15.27 -13.02 -1.68
CA GLY A 169 -14.95 -13.52 -0.33
C GLY A 169 -13.55 -13.15 0.18
N ILE A 170 -12.85 -12.24 -0.50
CA ILE A 170 -11.60 -11.64 -0.03
C ILE A 170 -11.89 -10.26 0.53
N GLY A 171 -11.86 -10.12 1.86
CA GLY A 171 -12.10 -8.83 2.52
C GLY A 171 -10.89 -7.88 2.46
N MET A 172 -9.67 -8.41 2.52
CA MET A 172 -8.45 -7.62 2.47
C MET A 172 -7.41 -8.25 1.53
N ILE A 173 -6.83 -7.41 0.68
CA ILE A 173 -5.69 -7.75 -0.15
C ILE A 173 -4.49 -6.88 0.22
N GLN A 174 -3.31 -7.41 -0.07
CA GLN A 174 -2.04 -6.70 -0.04
C GLN A 174 -1.38 -6.87 -1.40
N VAL A 175 -1.04 -5.76 -2.04
CA VAL A 175 -0.29 -5.71 -3.29
C VAL A 175 1.13 -5.30 -2.96
N GLN A 176 2.10 -6.15 -3.28
CA GLN A 176 3.51 -5.88 -3.03
C GLN A 176 4.25 -5.73 -4.36
N LEU A 177 4.92 -4.61 -4.56
CA LEU A 177 5.92 -4.43 -5.62
C LEU A 177 7.30 -4.73 -5.04
N ASN A 178 8.01 -5.71 -5.60
CA ASN A 178 9.42 -5.94 -5.33
C ASN A 178 10.23 -5.58 -6.58
N TRP A 179 11.44 -5.05 -6.40
CA TRP A 179 12.36 -4.81 -7.51
C TRP A 179 13.82 -4.85 -7.07
N ASP A 180 14.66 -5.29 -8.01
CA ASP A 180 16.11 -5.28 -7.89
C ASP A 180 16.71 -4.14 -8.74
N LEU A 181 17.81 -3.60 -8.25
CA LEU A 181 18.46 -2.42 -8.81
C LEU A 181 19.73 -2.79 -9.58
N LYS A 182 19.84 -2.33 -10.85
CA LYS A 182 21.14 -2.16 -11.50
C LYS A 182 21.89 -0.94 -10.96
N GLU A 183 21.14 0.12 -10.65
CA GLU A 183 21.58 1.41 -10.12
C GLU A 183 20.43 2.06 -9.33
N ARG A 184 20.66 3.20 -8.66
CA ARG A 184 19.61 3.87 -7.85
C ARG A 184 18.45 4.35 -8.75
N ILE A 185 17.37 3.59 -8.79
CA ILE A 185 16.10 3.91 -9.44
C ILE A 185 14.96 3.77 -8.43
N ASP A 186 14.10 4.78 -8.44
CA ASP A 186 12.93 4.90 -7.61
C ASP A 186 11.68 4.52 -8.40
N LEU A 187 11.01 3.47 -7.95
CA LEU A 187 9.77 2.95 -8.52
C LEU A 187 8.65 3.18 -7.52
N ASP A 188 7.63 3.92 -7.96
CA ASP A 188 6.45 4.18 -7.15
C ASP A 188 5.26 3.38 -7.67
N THR A 189 4.52 2.78 -6.76
CA THR A 189 3.18 2.27 -7.05
C THR A 189 2.11 3.24 -6.57
N SER A 190 1.02 3.37 -7.31
CA SER A 190 -0.18 4.09 -6.88
C SER A 190 -1.40 3.19 -7.03
N CYS A 191 -2.42 3.44 -6.20
CA CYS A 191 -3.73 2.82 -6.30
C CYS A 191 -4.77 3.93 -6.46
N VAL A 192 -5.37 4.03 -7.65
CA VAL A 192 -6.21 5.15 -8.08
C VAL A 192 -7.67 4.74 -8.16
N GLY A 193 -8.52 5.39 -7.36
CA GLY A 193 -9.96 5.14 -7.35
C GLY A 193 -10.71 5.95 -8.41
N ILE A 194 -11.70 5.35 -9.05
CA ILE A 194 -12.66 6.04 -9.93
C ILE A 194 -14.11 5.82 -9.52
N ASP A 195 -14.97 6.79 -9.81
CA ASP A 195 -16.41 6.67 -9.59
C ASP A 195 -17.17 6.11 -10.81
N SER A 196 -18.49 5.97 -10.67
CA SER A 196 -19.40 5.52 -11.73
C SER A 196 -19.56 6.51 -12.90
N THR A 197 -19.00 7.71 -12.80
CA THR A 197 -18.93 8.69 -13.89
C THR A 197 -17.56 8.68 -14.59
N GLY A 198 -16.63 7.87 -14.07
CA GLY A 198 -15.26 7.79 -14.56
C GLY A 198 -14.37 8.93 -14.07
N ARG A 199 -14.79 9.70 -13.06
CA ARG A 199 -13.94 10.70 -12.42
C ARG A 199 -12.93 10.00 -11.51
N VAL A 200 -11.69 10.46 -11.57
CA VAL A 200 -10.65 10.06 -10.60
C VAL A 200 -10.94 10.73 -9.26
N LEU A 201 -10.93 9.92 -8.20
CA LEU A 201 -11.26 10.31 -6.84
C LEU A 201 -9.97 10.45 -6.04
N MET A 202 -9.47 11.67 -5.89
CA MET A 202 -8.22 11.92 -5.16
C MET A 202 -8.31 11.49 -3.69
N ASP A 203 -9.49 11.58 -3.08
CA ASP A 203 -9.72 11.13 -1.70
C ASP A 203 -9.77 9.59 -1.56
N GLU A 204 -9.88 8.88 -2.69
CA GLU A 204 -9.89 7.42 -2.79
C GLU A 204 -8.66 6.88 -3.54
N THR A 205 -7.61 7.70 -3.61
CA THR A 205 -6.36 7.39 -4.29
C THR A 205 -5.20 7.48 -3.31
N VAL A 206 -4.30 6.50 -3.31
CA VAL A 206 -3.07 6.53 -2.53
C VAL A 206 -1.84 6.48 -3.42
N TYR A 207 -0.79 7.15 -2.99
CA TYR A 207 0.50 7.27 -3.66
C TYR A 207 1.56 7.75 -2.65
N PHE A 208 2.83 7.86 -3.07
CA PHE A 208 3.97 8.20 -2.19
C PHE A 208 3.76 9.41 -1.25
N ALA A 209 2.99 10.43 -1.65
CA ALA A 209 2.70 11.62 -0.82
C ALA A 209 1.31 11.63 -0.16
N ASP A 210 0.50 10.60 -0.38
CA ASP A 210 -0.78 10.43 0.28
C ASP A 210 -1.01 8.95 0.59
N LEU A 211 -0.57 8.56 1.79
CA LEU A 211 -0.39 7.15 2.12
C LEU A 211 -1.70 6.47 2.55
N VAL A 212 -2.76 7.21 2.83
CA VAL A 212 -4.01 6.64 3.36
C VAL A 212 -5.19 7.40 2.76
N ASN A 213 -6.11 6.67 2.14
CA ASN A 213 -7.32 7.30 1.60
C ASN A 213 -8.25 7.80 2.72
N SER A 214 -9.30 8.54 2.35
CA SER A 214 -10.20 9.26 3.26
C SER A 214 -10.76 8.43 4.42
N ASN A 215 -11.08 7.17 4.18
CA ASN A 215 -11.70 6.26 5.15
C ASN A 215 -10.76 5.15 5.67
N GLY A 216 -9.49 5.18 5.27
CA GLY A 216 -8.48 4.22 5.69
C GLY A 216 -8.60 2.81 5.11
N SER A 217 -9.47 2.60 4.11
CA SER A 217 -9.60 1.30 3.43
C SER A 217 -8.43 0.99 2.49
N ILE A 218 -7.66 1.99 2.07
CA ILE A 218 -6.49 1.85 1.21
C ILE A 218 -5.30 2.50 1.92
N ARG A 219 -4.20 1.75 2.07
CA ARG A 219 -2.99 2.21 2.76
C ARG A 219 -1.73 1.83 1.98
N HIS A 220 -0.91 2.84 1.65
CA HIS A 220 0.42 2.71 1.10
C HIS A 220 1.46 2.62 2.23
N SER A 221 2.52 1.84 2.05
CA SER A 221 3.59 1.67 3.06
C SER A 221 4.56 2.85 3.20
N GLY A 222 4.39 3.90 2.40
CA GLY A 222 5.41 4.94 2.21
C GLY A 222 6.26 4.73 0.96
N ASP A 223 7.20 5.65 0.76
CA ASP A 223 8.11 5.77 -0.38
C ASP A 223 9.41 4.98 -0.12
N ILE A 224 9.63 3.89 -0.86
CA ILE A 224 10.84 3.06 -0.74
C ILE A 224 11.80 3.34 -1.91
N LYS A 225 12.64 4.36 -1.75
CA LYS A 225 13.56 4.89 -2.78
C LYS A 225 14.69 3.96 -3.27
N THR A 226 14.85 2.76 -2.72
CA THR A 226 16.05 1.92 -2.93
C THR A 226 15.79 0.45 -3.24
N GLY A 227 14.54 -0.02 -3.30
CA GLY A 227 14.23 -1.44 -3.53
C GLY A 227 14.94 -2.42 -2.56
N GLY A 228 15.04 -3.70 -2.96
CA GLY A 228 15.74 -4.76 -2.22
C GLY A 228 14.83 -5.57 -1.27
N ASN A 229 15.31 -5.87 -0.05
CA ASN A 229 14.63 -6.77 0.91
C ASN A 229 13.24 -6.28 1.41
N LYS A 230 12.83 -5.06 1.03
CA LYS A 230 11.53 -4.48 1.35
C LYS A 230 11.02 -3.74 0.12
N GLY A 231 10.06 -4.34 -0.56
CA GLY A 231 9.28 -3.70 -1.63
C GLY A 231 8.17 -2.80 -1.09
N GLU A 232 7.53 -2.02 -1.96
CA GLU A 232 6.37 -1.20 -1.62
C GLU A 232 5.11 -2.05 -1.45
N LEU A 233 4.28 -1.68 -0.48
CA LEU A 233 3.04 -2.37 -0.16
C LEU A 233 1.87 -1.40 -0.25
N ILE A 234 0.79 -1.88 -0.88
CA ILE A 234 -0.52 -1.26 -0.83
C ILE A 234 -1.50 -2.28 -0.26
N ASP A 235 -2.00 -1.99 0.95
CA ASP A 235 -3.06 -2.74 1.59
C ASP A 235 -4.42 -2.17 1.18
N VAL A 236 -5.35 -3.04 0.78
CA VAL A 236 -6.73 -2.65 0.42
C VAL A 236 -7.71 -3.53 1.18
N ASN A 237 -8.48 -2.93 2.07
CA ASN A 237 -9.66 -3.54 2.67
C ASN A 237 -10.86 -3.33 1.75
N LEU A 238 -11.08 -4.31 0.86
CA LEU A 238 -12.14 -4.34 -0.14
C LEU A 238 -13.56 -4.23 0.44
N ASP A 239 -13.75 -4.63 1.70
CA ASP A 239 -15.04 -4.50 2.41
C ASP A 239 -15.31 -3.05 2.84
N LEU A 240 -14.26 -2.26 3.06
CA LEU A 240 -14.35 -0.87 3.49
C LEU A 240 -14.20 0.15 2.35
N VAL A 241 -13.80 -0.28 1.15
CA VAL A 241 -13.75 0.62 -0.02
C VAL A 241 -15.15 1.20 -0.26
N PRO A 242 -15.32 2.53 -0.37
CA PRO A 242 -16.63 3.15 -0.51
C PRO A 242 -17.43 2.63 -1.71
N ARG A 243 -18.76 2.62 -1.59
CA ARG A 243 -19.66 2.12 -2.64
C ARG A 243 -19.61 2.95 -3.94
N HIS A 244 -19.26 4.22 -3.84
CA HIS A 244 -19.15 5.10 -5.00
C HIS A 244 -17.88 4.84 -5.81
N VAL A 245 -16.87 4.17 -5.23
CA VAL A 245 -15.68 3.70 -5.95
C VAL A 245 -16.06 2.44 -6.74
N MET A 246 -15.94 2.53 -8.06
CA MET A 246 -16.32 1.45 -8.98
C MET A 246 -15.11 0.60 -9.38
N ALA A 247 -13.93 1.20 -9.50
CA ALA A 247 -12.69 0.49 -9.79
C ALA A 247 -11.48 1.17 -9.14
N LEU A 248 -10.46 0.36 -8.90
CA LEU A 248 -9.13 0.74 -8.43
C LEU A 248 -8.10 0.36 -9.49
N TYR A 249 -7.22 1.29 -9.86
CA TYR A 249 -6.13 1.06 -10.81
C TYR A 249 -4.80 1.06 -10.10
N PHE A 250 -4.00 0.01 -10.31
CA PHE A 250 -2.63 -0.06 -9.83
C PHE A 250 -1.68 0.36 -10.94
N ILE A 251 -0.94 1.44 -10.71
CA ILE A 251 -0.08 2.06 -11.72
C ILE A 251 1.33 2.17 -11.14
N LEU A 252 2.30 1.67 -11.90
CA LEU A 252 3.72 1.72 -11.61
C LEU A 252 4.36 2.88 -12.37
N CYS A 253 5.17 3.69 -11.70
CA CYS A 253 5.91 4.80 -12.32
C CYS A 253 7.38 4.79 -11.93
N VAL A 254 8.26 5.14 -12.88
CA VAL A 254 9.65 5.51 -12.61
C VAL A 254 9.70 6.96 -12.16
N ALA A 255 9.92 7.17 -10.87
CA ALA A 255 9.95 8.51 -10.29
C ALA A 255 11.26 9.24 -10.59
N THR A 256 12.37 8.50 -10.73
CA THR A 256 13.70 9.09 -10.92
C THR A 256 13.84 9.81 -12.27
N PRO A 257 14.11 11.13 -12.31
CA PRO A 257 14.28 11.87 -13.55
C PRO A 257 15.39 11.30 -14.44
N GLY A 258 15.13 11.25 -15.75
CA GLY A 258 16.07 10.73 -16.74
C GLY A 258 16.26 9.20 -16.75
N LYS A 259 15.58 8.48 -15.85
CA LYS A 259 15.55 7.02 -15.82
C LYS A 259 14.28 6.45 -16.43
N THR A 260 14.35 5.22 -16.91
CA THR A 260 13.21 4.49 -17.51
C THR A 260 13.19 3.05 -17.02
N PHE A 261 12.18 2.27 -17.41
CA PHE A 261 12.12 0.85 -17.05
C PHE A 261 13.31 0.02 -17.58
N THR A 262 14.07 0.50 -18.56
CA THR A 262 15.30 -0.18 -19.01
C THR A 262 16.38 -0.26 -17.93
N ASP A 263 16.32 0.65 -16.96
CA ASP A 263 17.28 0.76 -15.86
C ASP A 263 16.92 -0.16 -14.68
N VAL A 264 15.73 -0.77 -14.70
CA VAL A 264 15.29 -1.76 -13.70
C VAL A 264 15.93 -3.13 -14.04
N GLU A 265 16.40 -3.86 -13.03
CA GLU A 265 16.97 -5.20 -13.25
C GLU A 265 15.88 -6.25 -13.32
N SER A 266 15.05 -6.28 -12.29
CA SER A 266 13.92 -7.18 -12.14
C SER A 266 12.83 -6.47 -11.34
N ALA A 267 11.58 -6.82 -11.58
CA ALA A 267 10.49 -6.48 -10.68
C ALA A 267 9.46 -7.62 -10.66
N ASP A 268 8.74 -7.74 -9.56
CA ASP A 268 7.55 -8.56 -9.49
C ASP A 268 6.50 -7.99 -8.55
N ILE A 269 5.24 -8.18 -8.94
CA ILE A 269 4.07 -7.77 -8.19
C ILE A 269 3.44 -9.03 -7.61
N VAL A 270 3.30 -9.10 -6.29
CA VAL A 270 2.61 -10.19 -5.59
C VAL A 270 1.33 -9.67 -4.97
N VAL A 271 0.20 -10.26 -5.35
CA VAL A 271 -1.09 -9.98 -4.71
C VAL A 271 -1.36 -11.07 -3.69
N ARG A 272 -1.67 -10.69 -2.45
CA ARG A 272 -1.98 -11.61 -1.36
C ARG A 272 -3.33 -11.29 -0.75
N LYS A 273 -4.05 -12.31 -0.31
CA LYS A 273 -5.17 -12.20 0.62
C LYS A 273 -4.62 -12.11 2.04
N VAL A 274 -5.09 -11.15 2.83
CA VAL A 274 -4.80 -11.06 4.26
C VAL A 274 -5.90 -11.80 5.03
N VAL A 275 -5.52 -12.80 5.82
CA VAL A 275 -6.44 -13.58 6.65
C VAL A 275 -6.21 -13.25 8.12
N HIS A 276 -7.26 -12.81 8.81
CA HIS A 276 -7.25 -12.54 10.24
C HIS A 276 -7.75 -13.77 11.01
N THR A 277 -7.00 -14.25 12.01
CA THR A 277 -7.31 -15.48 12.77
C THR A 277 -7.82 -15.22 14.19
N GLY A 278 -8.46 -14.08 14.43
CA GLY A 278 -8.96 -13.70 15.76
C GLY A 278 -7.90 -13.13 16.71
N THR A 279 -8.34 -12.77 17.92
CA THR A 279 -7.53 -12.24 19.03
C THR A 279 -7.42 -13.28 20.14
N ASP A 280 -6.25 -13.43 20.77
CA ASP A 280 -6.08 -14.32 21.93
C ASP A 280 -7.05 -13.87 23.05
N ALA A 281 -8.04 -14.71 23.37
CA ALA A 281 -8.83 -14.62 24.60
C ALA A 281 -8.04 -15.27 25.74
N GLY A 282 -6.87 -14.72 26.07
CA GLY A 282 -6.12 -15.09 27.25
C GLY A 282 -6.43 -14.09 28.36
N GLU A 283 -7.18 -14.52 29.39
CA GLU A 283 -7.29 -13.74 30.63
C GLU A 283 -5.88 -13.51 31.22
N GLY A 284 -5.38 -12.28 31.20
CA GLY A 284 -4.23 -11.87 32.01
C GLY A 284 -3.07 -11.14 31.32
N ALA A 285 -3.05 -10.97 29.99
CA ALA A 285 -2.06 -10.13 29.32
C ALA A 285 -2.77 -9.21 28.31
N GLY A 286 -2.36 -7.94 28.25
CA GLY A 286 -3.02 -6.91 27.44
C GLY A 286 -3.33 -7.39 26.02
N ALA A 287 -4.50 -6.98 25.50
CA ALA A 287 -5.06 -7.41 24.22
C ALA A 287 -3.97 -7.66 23.16
N GLY A 288 -3.67 -8.94 22.91
CA GLY A 288 -2.67 -9.34 21.92
C GLY A 288 -3.08 -8.80 20.54
N ALA A 289 -2.12 -8.31 19.77
CA ALA A 289 -2.37 -7.87 18.41
C ALA A 289 -3.06 -9.01 17.62
N PRO A 290 -4.10 -8.70 16.80
CA PRO A 290 -4.80 -9.71 16.02
C PRO A 290 -3.79 -10.47 15.14
N ARG A 291 -3.82 -11.81 15.22
CA ARG A 291 -2.97 -12.63 14.35
C ARG A 291 -3.50 -12.53 12.93
N SER A 292 -2.61 -12.25 11.98
CA SER A 292 -2.91 -12.30 10.56
C SER A 292 -1.81 -13.04 9.80
N TYR A 293 -2.18 -13.66 8.70
CA TYR A 293 -1.24 -14.24 7.75
C TYR A 293 -1.66 -13.92 6.31
N ASN A 294 -0.70 -13.88 5.40
CA ASN A 294 -0.93 -13.54 4.00
C ASN A 294 -0.95 -14.80 3.14
N LEU A 295 -1.81 -14.86 2.15
CA LEU A 295 -1.88 -15.93 1.16
C LEU A 295 -1.72 -15.36 -0.24
N ASP A 296 -0.65 -15.71 -0.94
CA ASP A 296 -0.49 -15.42 -2.36
C ASP A 296 -1.74 -15.81 -3.18
N VAL A 297 -2.32 -14.83 -3.86
CA VAL A 297 -3.39 -14.97 -4.85
C VAL A 297 -2.76 -15.16 -6.22
N CYS A 298 -1.83 -14.28 -6.59
CA CYS A 298 -1.07 -14.39 -7.82
C CYS A 298 0.24 -13.58 -7.76
N ARG A 299 1.12 -13.82 -8.74
CA ARG A 299 2.30 -13.03 -9.04
C ARG A 299 2.31 -12.64 -10.49
N PHE A 300 2.69 -11.39 -10.74
CA PHE A 300 2.86 -10.81 -12.06
C PHE A 300 4.31 -10.33 -12.17
N VAL A 301 5.00 -10.72 -13.24
CA VAL A 301 6.35 -10.24 -13.54
C VAL A 301 6.24 -9.32 -14.75
N PRO A 302 6.28 -7.99 -14.56
CA PRO A 302 6.08 -7.04 -15.64
C PRO A 302 7.23 -7.11 -16.66
N THR A 303 6.87 -7.02 -17.93
CA THR A 303 7.85 -6.93 -19.00
C THR A 303 8.29 -5.49 -19.21
N PHE A 304 9.52 -5.16 -18.82
CA PHE A 304 10.13 -3.87 -19.10
C PHE A 304 10.80 -3.88 -20.48
N ALA A 305 10.04 -3.48 -21.50
CA ALA A 305 10.54 -3.27 -22.85
C ALA A 305 10.37 -1.79 -23.23
N GLY A 306 11.36 -1.21 -23.93
CA GLY A 306 11.35 0.19 -24.36
C GLY A 306 11.69 1.19 -23.26
N GLY A 307 11.98 2.45 -23.65
CA GLY A 307 12.31 3.55 -22.73
C GLY A 307 11.09 4.16 -22.02
N HIS A 308 10.18 3.32 -21.52
CA HIS A 308 8.94 3.76 -20.88
C HIS A 308 9.14 4.12 -19.41
N THR A 309 8.26 4.96 -18.88
CA THR A 309 8.36 5.47 -17.51
C THR A 309 7.16 5.13 -16.64
N SER A 310 6.07 4.60 -17.20
CA SER A 310 4.94 4.11 -16.40
C SER A 310 4.24 2.91 -17.03
N MET A 311 3.55 2.15 -16.19
CA MET A 311 2.82 0.94 -16.56
C MET A 311 1.52 0.80 -15.76
N PHE A 312 0.42 0.57 -16.45
CA PHE A 312 -0.81 0.06 -15.85
C PHE A 312 -0.62 -1.42 -15.53
N LEU A 313 -0.52 -1.74 -14.23
CA LEU A 313 -0.32 -3.12 -13.78
C LEU A 313 -1.62 -3.90 -13.88
N MET A 314 -2.66 -3.42 -13.19
CA MET A 314 -3.94 -4.11 -13.08
C MET A 314 -5.07 -3.15 -12.69
N ARG A 315 -6.30 -3.62 -12.93
CA ARG A 315 -7.53 -2.99 -12.45
C ARG A 315 -8.28 -3.96 -11.55
N ILE A 316 -8.78 -3.47 -10.42
CA ILE A 316 -9.73 -4.17 -9.55
C ILE A 316 -11.08 -3.44 -9.64
N ALA A 317 -12.07 -4.07 -10.27
CA ALA A 317 -13.37 -3.46 -10.53
C ALA A 317 -14.49 -4.20 -9.80
N ARG A 318 -15.52 -3.47 -9.38
CA ARG A 318 -16.74 -4.07 -8.83
C ARG A 318 -17.51 -4.80 -9.93
N GLN A 319 -17.91 -6.04 -9.67
CA GLN A 319 -18.74 -6.83 -10.57
C GLN A 319 -19.80 -7.59 -9.77
N ALA A 320 -21.08 -7.34 -10.04
CA ALA A 320 -22.21 -8.02 -9.38
C ALA A 320 -22.15 -8.04 -7.83
N GLY A 321 -21.59 -6.99 -7.22
CA GLY A 321 -21.44 -6.89 -5.75
C GLY A 321 -20.17 -7.53 -5.19
N THR A 322 -19.30 -8.08 -6.04
CA THR A 322 -17.97 -8.60 -5.67
C THR A 322 -16.88 -7.80 -6.39
N TRP A 323 -15.63 -8.27 -6.33
CA TRP A 323 -14.47 -7.62 -6.92
C TRP A 323 -13.80 -8.57 -7.92
N LYS A 324 -13.46 -8.05 -9.10
CA LYS A 324 -12.68 -8.75 -10.12
C LYS A 324 -11.39 -7.98 -10.40
N MET A 325 -10.27 -8.69 -10.35
CA MET A 325 -8.96 -8.17 -10.73
C MET A 325 -8.64 -8.57 -12.17
N THR A 326 -8.02 -7.69 -12.96
CA THR A 326 -7.58 -7.97 -14.33
C THR A 326 -6.23 -7.31 -14.61
N ILE A 327 -5.29 -8.07 -15.17
CA ILE A 327 -3.94 -7.60 -15.52
C ILE A 327 -3.98 -6.82 -16.82
N ILE A 328 -3.43 -5.60 -16.82
CA ILE A 328 -3.40 -4.71 -17.99
C ILE A 328 -2.06 -4.84 -18.73
N GLU A 329 -0.94 -4.65 -18.01
CA GLU A 329 0.43 -4.63 -18.57
C GLU A 329 0.55 -3.76 -19.84
N ASP A 330 0.11 -2.51 -19.74
CA ASP A 330 0.27 -1.49 -20.78
C ASP A 330 1.18 -0.36 -20.29
N THR A 331 2.09 0.10 -21.14
CA THR A 331 3.08 1.12 -20.79
C THR A 331 2.78 2.47 -21.41
N ASP A 332 3.30 3.52 -20.78
CA ASP A 332 3.36 4.88 -21.30
C ASP A 332 4.80 5.43 -21.22
N HIS A 333 5.16 6.26 -22.20
CA HIS A 333 6.54 6.69 -22.44
C HIS A 333 7.01 7.85 -21.57
N THR A 334 6.11 8.70 -21.10
CA THR A 334 6.46 10.01 -20.53
C THR A 334 5.92 10.21 -19.12
N ALA A 335 4.80 9.58 -18.78
CA ALA A 335 4.19 9.74 -17.48
C ALA A 335 5.07 9.16 -16.37
N ARG A 336 5.21 9.94 -15.29
CA ARG A 336 5.97 9.57 -14.08
C ARG A 336 5.13 9.65 -12.82
N ASP A 337 3.83 9.83 -12.98
CA ASP A 337 2.82 9.89 -11.96
C ASP A 337 1.48 9.50 -12.57
N PHE A 338 0.52 9.10 -11.73
CA PHE A 338 -0.79 8.67 -12.22
C PHE A 338 -1.68 9.83 -12.70
N GLY A 339 -1.46 11.05 -12.24
CA GLY A 339 -2.28 12.20 -12.62
C GLY A 339 -2.05 12.59 -14.07
N SER A 340 -0.82 12.42 -14.54
CA SER A 340 -0.47 12.43 -15.96
C SER A 340 -1.12 11.32 -16.77
N LEU A 341 -1.80 10.32 -16.17
CA LEU A 341 -2.43 9.18 -16.84
C LEU A 341 -3.97 9.16 -16.71
N ILE A 342 -4.59 10.25 -16.25
CA ILE A 342 -6.04 10.36 -16.08
C ILE A 342 -6.82 10.02 -17.37
N PRO A 343 -6.45 10.56 -18.55
CA PRO A 343 -7.14 10.20 -19.79
C PRO A 343 -7.07 8.70 -20.12
N GLU A 344 -5.92 8.06 -19.88
CA GLU A 344 -5.69 6.64 -20.11
C GLU A 344 -6.47 5.77 -19.11
N ILE A 345 -6.54 6.18 -17.83
CA ILE A 345 -7.40 5.56 -16.80
C ILE A 345 -8.86 5.53 -17.29
N LYS A 346 -9.36 6.66 -17.83
CA LYS A 346 -10.70 6.73 -18.41
C LYS A 346 -10.84 5.82 -19.64
N GLY A 347 -9.80 5.70 -20.46
CA GLY A 347 -9.74 4.78 -21.60
C GLY A 347 -9.98 3.33 -21.17
N TYR A 348 -9.26 2.87 -20.15
CA TYR A 348 -9.45 1.53 -19.55
C TYR A 348 -10.77 1.37 -18.79
N SER A 349 -11.56 2.44 -18.63
CA SER A 349 -12.83 2.42 -17.90
C SER A 349 -14.06 2.40 -18.82
N ARG A 350 -13.88 2.41 -20.15
CA ARG A 350 -14.99 2.47 -21.14
C ARG A 350 -15.98 1.33 -21.03
N ASP A 351 -15.53 0.15 -20.62
CA ASP A 351 -16.38 -1.03 -20.39
C ASP A 351 -17.23 -0.89 -19.12
N LEU A 352 -16.74 -0.14 -18.12
CA LEU A 352 -17.47 0.14 -16.88
C LEU A 352 -18.37 1.39 -16.98
N VAL A 353 -17.94 2.41 -17.75
CA VAL A 353 -18.66 3.65 -18.02
C VAL A 353 -18.84 3.84 -19.54
N PRO A 354 -19.86 3.22 -20.14
CA PRO A 354 -20.13 3.37 -21.57
C PRO A 354 -20.34 4.85 -21.95
N GLY A 355 -19.63 5.32 -22.97
CA GLY A 355 -19.74 6.69 -23.46
C GLY A 355 -18.97 7.74 -22.64
N ILE A 356 -18.06 7.32 -21.76
CA ILE A 356 -17.18 8.22 -21.02
C ILE A 356 -16.45 9.20 -21.95
N ALA A 357 -16.54 10.49 -21.64
CA ALA A 357 -15.77 11.53 -22.30
C ALA A 357 -14.33 11.49 -21.79
N ILE A 358 -13.37 11.48 -22.73
CA ILE A 358 -11.94 11.52 -22.45
C ILE A 358 -11.40 12.79 -23.05
N ASP A 359 -10.97 13.69 -22.19
CA ASP A 359 -10.30 14.92 -22.56
C ASP A 359 -8.82 14.79 -22.17
N PRO A 360 -7.88 14.78 -23.13
CA PRO A 360 -6.44 14.77 -22.84
C PRO A 360 -6.00 15.87 -21.86
N LYS A 361 -6.78 16.94 -21.70
CA LYS A 361 -6.48 18.07 -20.81
C LYS A 361 -6.83 17.84 -19.34
N GLU A 362 -7.42 16.70 -19.00
CA GLU A 362 -7.73 16.34 -17.60
C GLU A 362 -6.51 15.82 -16.82
N ARG A 363 -5.31 15.86 -17.42
CA ARG A 363 -4.06 15.49 -16.74
C ARG A 363 -3.81 16.46 -15.58
N ILE A 364 -3.48 15.91 -14.42
CA ILE A 364 -3.15 16.67 -13.22
C ILE A 364 -1.71 16.36 -12.83
N ALA A 365 -0.90 17.38 -12.59
CA ALA A 365 0.42 17.16 -12.00
C ALA A 365 0.26 16.70 -10.55
N VAL A 366 0.46 15.41 -10.28
CA VAL A 366 0.65 14.96 -8.91
C VAL A 366 2.05 15.40 -8.51
N MET A 367 2.13 16.36 -7.58
CA MET A 367 3.36 17.07 -7.29
C MET A 367 4.45 16.13 -6.72
N ARG A 368 5.26 15.56 -7.61
CA ARG A 368 6.50 14.80 -7.34
C ARG A 368 7.71 15.71 -7.50
N LYS A 369 8.73 15.54 -6.66
CA LYS A 369 9.98 16.30 -6.75
C LYS A 369 10.59 16.19 -8.16
N GLY A 370 10.74 17.33 -8.83
CA GLY A 370 11.29 17.40 -10.18
C GLY A 370 10.29 17.16 -11.32
N GLY A 371 9.01 16.88 -11.04
CA GLY A 371 7.96 16.80 -12.05
C GLY A 371 7.78 18.13 -12.78
N ILE A 372 7.47 18.09 -14.07
CA ILE A 372 7.29 19.28 -14.89
C ILE A 372 6.03 19.12 -15.71
N VAL A 373 5.18 20.15 -15.67
CA VAL A 373 4.01 20.27 -16.52
C VAL A 373 4.12 21.59 -17.26
N CYS A 374 4.21 21.52 -18.59
CA CYS A 374 4.13 22.72 -19.41
C CYS A 374 2.68 23.07 -19.66
N LEU A 375 2.35 24.33 -19.40
CA LEU A 375 1.01 24.85 -19.60
C LEU A 375 0.81 25.12 -21.09
N GLU A 376 -0.38 24.81 -21.62
CA GLU A 376 -0.69 24.90 -23.05
C GLU A 376 -0.48 26.30 -23.65
N GLU A 377 -0.43 26.38 -24.98
CA GLU A 377 -0.35 27.62 -25.76
C GLU A 377 -1.47 28.64 -25.43
N LYS A 378 -2.60 28.18 -24.88
CA LYS A 378 -3.71 29.02 -24.45
C LYS A 378 -3.86 29.00 -22.92
N MET A 379 -3.03 29.79 -22.27
CA MET A 379 -3.11 30.09 -20.84
C MET A 379 -4.53 30.46 -20.41
N PRO A 380 -5.01 30.00 -19.24
CA PRO A 380 -6.18 30.61 -18.65
C PRO A 380 -5.85 32.08 -18.30
N GLU A 381 -6.82 32.98 -18.50
CA GLU A 381 -6.68 34.41 -18.17
C GLU A 381 -6.25 34.64 -16.71
N LYS A 382 -6.62 33.69 -15.84
CA LYS A 382 -6.32 33.69 -14.42
C LYS A 382 -5.93 32.29 -13.95
N MET A 383 -4.91 32.19 -13.11
CA MET A 383 -4.64 31.02 -12.28
C MET A 383 -4.71 31.39 -10.80
N THR A 384 -4.96 30.40 -9.95
CA THR A 384 -4.96 30.59 -8.50
C THR A 384 -4.13 29.48 -7.84
N PHE A 385 -3.20 29.88 -6.98
CA PHE A 385 -2.57 28.99 -6.02
C PHE A 385 -3.38 29.04 -4.73
N GLY A 386 -3.87 27.89 -4.27
CA GLY A 386 -4.64 27.75 -3.03
C GLY A 386 -3.88 26.92 -2.01
N LEU A 387 -3.95 27.34 -0.74
CA LEU A 387 -3.46 26.62 0.42
C LEU A 387 -4.62 26.38 1.38
N SER A 388 -4.77 25.14 1.86
CA SER A 388 -5.77 24.75 2.84
C SER A 388 -5.13 23.97 3.99
N TRP A 389 -5.56 24.17 5.23
CA TRP A 389 -5.21 23.34 6.38
C TRP A 389 -6.36 23.28 7.39
N ASP A 390 -6.27 22.39 8.38
CA ASP A 390 -7.23 22.28 9.49
C ASP A 390 -6.59 22.76 10.80
N VAL A 391 -7.41 23.24 11.74
CA VAL A 391 -7.00 23.43 13.14
C VAL A 391 -6.41 22.13 13.70
N THR A 392 -5.22 22.22 14.28
CA THR A 392 -4.44 21.05 14.72
C THR A 392 -4.47 20.95 16.24
N ASN A 393 -5.06 19.88 16.78
CA ASN A 393 -5.15 19.62 18.22
C ASN A 393 -5.74 20.79 19.05
N GLY A 394 -6.66 21.58 18.46
CA GLY A 394 -7.25 22.76 19.09
C GLY A 394 -6.32 23.98 19.15
N VAL A 395 -5.22 23.95 18.39
CA VAL A 395 -4.27 25.06 18.25
C VAL A 395 -4.38 25.62 16.83
N ASN A 396 -4.62 26.92 16.73
CA ASN A 396 -4.58 27.65 15.47
C ASN A 396 -3.12 27.76 15.01
N ILE A 397 -2.86 27.34 13.78
CA ILE A 397 -1.53 27.40 13.16
C ILE A 397 -1.62 28.40 12.01
N ASP A 398 -0.69 29.34 12.00
CA ASP A 398 -0.59 30.40 11.00
C ASP A 398 0.33 29.93 9.87
N LEU A 399 -0.29 29.42 8.80
CA LEU A 399 0.40 29.00 7.58
C LEU A 399 0.26 30.06 6.49
N ASP A 400 1.38 30.53 5.97
CA ASP A 400 1.39 31.47 4.87
C ASP A 400 1.66 30.76 3.54
N ALA A 401 0.87 31.07 2.52
CA ALA A 401 1.23 30.95 1.12
C ALA A 401 1.95 32.22 0.66
N SER A 402 2.96 32.09 -0.21
CA SER A 402 3.64 33.24 -0.78
C SER A 402 4.18 32.97 -2.18
N ALA A 403 4.38 34.04 -2.96
CA ALA A 403 4.97 33.99 -4.30
C ALA A 403 6.26 34.82 -4.35
N ILE A 404 7.37 34.18 -4.70
CA ILE A 404 8.68 34.80 -4.88
C ILE A 404 8.96 34.92 -6.38
N CYS A 405 9.11 36.15 -6.88
CA CYS A 405 9.42 36.43 -8.27
C CYS A 405 10.93 36.64 -8.43
N LEU A 406 11.57 35.89 -9.33
CA LEU A 406 12.98 36.03 -9.67
C LEU A 406 13.18 36.40 -11.14
N ASP A 407 14.26 37.12 -11.45
CA ASP A 407 14.68 37.39 -12.82
C ASP A 407 15.56 36.27 -13.41
N ALA A 408 16.12 36.51 -14.60
CA ALA A 408 16.93 35.54 -15.32
C ALA A 408 18.22 35.15 -14.58
N ASP A 409 18.75 36.04 -13.75
CA ASP A 409 19.96 35.80 -12.94
C ASP A 409 19.61 35.17 -11.57
N LEU A 410 18.33 34.82 -11.39
CA LEU A 410 17.72 34.32 -10.17
C LEU A 410 17.69 35.36 -9.03
N GLU A 411 17.80 36.65 -9.33
CA GLU A 411 17.73 37.71 -8.33
C GLU A 411 16.28 38.08 -8.01
N PRO A 412 15.93 38.38 -6.74
CA PRO A 412 14.56 38.72 -6.37
C PRO A 412 14.09 40.01 -7.04
N VAL A 413 12.96 39.91 -7.74
CA VAL A 413 12.25 41.05 -8.36
C VAL A 413 11.13 41.52 -7.45
N ASP A 414 10.34 40.59 -6.90
CA ASP A 414 9.22 40.88 -6.01
C ASP A 414 8.92 39.69 -5.08
N ILE A 415 8.31 39.93 -3.92
CA ILE A 415 7.84 38.92 -2.97
C ILE A 415 6.43 39.31 -2.54
N ILE A 416 5.46 38.46 -2.89
CA ILE A 416 4.05 38.64 -2.57
C ILE A 416 3.72 37.70 -1.42
N SER A 417 3.21 38.27 -0.32
CA SER A 417 2.88 37.58 0.93
C SER A 417 1.84 38.38 1.72
N PHE A 418 1.47 37.92 2.92
CA PHE A 418 0.60 38.68 3.83
C PHE A 418 1.08 40.13 4.09
N ARG A 419 2.38 40.41 3.98
CA ARG A 419 2.96 41.76 4.16
C ARG A 419 2.83 42.66 2.94
N LYS A 420 2.81 42.06 1.75
CA LYS A 420 2.71 42.73 0.45
C LYS A 420 1.71 41.97 -0.41
N LEU A 421 0.44 42.34 -0.32
CA LEU A 421 -0.66 41.59 -0.94
C LEU A 421 -0.72 41.69 -2.46
N ARG A 422 0.07 42.56 -3.09
CA ARG A 422 0.06 42.79 -4.54
C ARG A 422 1.48 42.97 -5.04
N SER A 423 1.79 42.38 -6.18
CA SER A 423 3.01 42.71 -6.93
C SER A 423 2.98 44.16 -7.41
N ASP A 424 4.15 44.74 -7.69
CA ASP A 424 4.27 46.13 -8.15
C ASP A 424 3.52 46.41 -9.46
N ASP A 425 3.39 45.40 -10.31
CA ASP A 425 2.66 45.43 -11.58
C ASP A 425 1.18 44.99 -11.47
N ASN A 426 0.70 44.62 -10.26
CA ASN A 426 -0.62 44.05 -9.99
C ASN A 426 -0.94 42.72 -10.70
N SER A 427 0.05 42.03 -11.27
CA SER A 427 -0.13 40.72 -11.92
C SER A 427 -0.29 39.55 -10.93
N ILE A 428 0.18 39.70 -9.69
CA ILE A 428 0.05 38.68 -8.63
C ILE A 428 -0.62 39.32 -7.42
N ILE A 429 -1.69 38.68 -6.91
CA ILE A 429 -2.55 39.23 -5.86
C ILE A 429 -2.83 38.16 -4.78
N HIS A 430 -2.34 38.39 -3.56
CA HIS A 430 -2.69 37.65 -2.36
C HIS A 430 -4.08 38.06 -1.86
N CYS A 431 -4.94 37.11 -1.49
CA CYS A 431 -6.33 37.38 -1.11
C CYS A 431 -6.52 37.82 0.35
N GLY A 432 -5.52 37.61 1.19
CA GLY A 432 -5.54 37.94 2.61
C GLY A 432 -4.81 36.88 3.41
N ASP A 433 -4.48 37.23 4.65
CA ASP A 433 -3.85 36.37 5.66
C ASP A 433 -4.94 35.59 6.42
N GLU A 434 -4.83 34.27 6.47
CA GLU A 434 -5.70 33.38 7.26
C GLU A 434 -4.85 32.67 8.33
N ARG A 435 -5.29 32.70 9.59
CA ARG A 435 -4.44 32.34 10.75
C ARG A 435 -4.93 31.13 11.55
N GLU A 436 -6.07 30.57 11.19
CA GLU A 436 -6.73 29.49 11.94
C GLU A 436 -6.74 28.18 11.17
N GLY A 437 -6.94 28.21 9.85
CA GLY A 437 -7.02 27.06 8.97
C GLY A 437 -8.32 26.29 9.14
N ASP A 438 -9.47 26.93 8.96
CA ASP A 438 -10.78 26.28 9.06
C ASP A 438 -11.79 26.93 8.09
N ALA A 439 -11.31 27.61 7.05
CA ALA A 439 -12.14 28.20 6.03
C ALA A 439 -12.77 27.12 5.12
N VAL A 440 -13.93 27.43 4.55
CA VAL A 440 -14.53 26.56 3.54
C VAL A 440 -13.77 26.71 2.22
N GLY A 441 -13.01 25.68 1.83
CA GLY A 441 -12.19 25.66 0.62
C GLY A 441 -10.73 25.94 0.95
N ASP A 442 -10.04 26.71 0.11
CA ASP A 442 -8.68 27.17 0.44
C ASP A 442 -8.74 28.36 1.41
N ASP A 443 -7.97 28.25 2.50
CA ASP A 443 -7.77 29.27 3.52
C ASP A 443 -7.03 30.48 2.94
N GLU A 444 -5.93 30.25 2.22
CA GLU A 444 -5.19 31.29 1.51
C GLU A 444 -5.16 31.08 0.00
N LYS A 445 -5.20 32.20 -0.74
CA LYS A 445 -5.24 32.20 -2.21
C LYS A 445 -4.35 33.29 -2.79
N ILE A 446 -3.58 32.93 -3.81
CA ILE A 446 -2.77 33.84 -4.62
C ILE A 446 -3.25 33.76 -6.07
N ASN A 447 -3.76 34.86 -6.60
CA ASN A 447 -4.21 34.96 -7.98
C ASN A 447 -3.07 35.44 -8.89
N LEU A 448 -2.96 34.86 -10.08
CA LEU A 448 -1.94 35.17 -11.08
C LEU A 448 -2.59 35.55 -12.41
N TYR A 449 -2.12 36.66 -13.00
CA TYR A 449 -2.48 37.18 -14.32
C TYR A 449 -1.21 37.28 -15.16
N LEU A 450 -0.79 36.16 -15.76
CA LEU A 450 0.53 36.05 -16.39
C LEU A 450 0.73 36.97 -17.60
N ASP A 451 -0.35 37.37 -18.29
CA ASP A 451 -0.31 38.30 -19.43
C ASP A 451 0.13 39.72 -19.03
N ASN A 452 -0.07 40.09 -17.76
CA ASN A 452 0.29 41.41 -17.23
C ASN A 452 1.61 41.39 -16.43
N LEU A 453 2.29 40.25 -16.37
CA LEU A 453 3.50 40.07 -15.57
C LEU A 453 4.67 40.90 -16.12
N ASN A 454 5.40 41.54 -15.21
CA ASN A 454 6.62 42.27 -15.49
C ASN A 454 7.60 41.38 -16.30
N PRO A 455 8.05 41.83 -17.49
CA PRO A 455 8.92 41.04 -18.37
C PRO A 455 10.25 40.59 -17.75
N ARG A 456 10.70 41.27 -16.67
CA ARG A 456 11.88 40.88 -15.89
C ARG A 456 11.68 39.58 -15.14
N VAL A 457 10.45 39.26 -14.73
CA VAL A 457 10.16 38.04 -13.98
C VAL A 457 10.26 36.83 -14.91
N LYS A 458 11.20 35.94 -14.59
CA LYS A 458 11.42 34.67 -15.32
C LYS A 458 10.99 33.46 -14.51
N HIS A 459 10.95 33.58 -13.19
CA HIS A 459 10.49 32.54 -12.28
C HIS A 459 9.49 33.11 -11.28
N ILE A 460 8.42 32.37 -11.02
CA ILE A 460 7.48 32.61 -9.91
C ILE A 460 7.48 31.34 -9.07
N ALA A 461 8.09 31.38 -7.89
CA ALA A 461 8.09 30.26 -6.96
C ALA A 461 6.97 30.41 -5.92
N PHE A 462 6.20 29.34 -5.72
CA PHE A 462 5.24 29.25 -4.64
C PHE A 462 5.90 28.59 -3.44
N VAL A 463 5.80 29.24 -2.29
CA VAL A 463 6.36 28.75 -1.03
C VAL A 463 5.29 28.74 0.04
N ILE A 464 5.43 27.82 1.00
CA ILE A 464 4.59 27.73 2.19
C ILE A 464 5.49 27.81 3.41
N ASN A 465 5.11 28.57 4.44
CA ASN A 465 5.82 28.60 5.71
C ASN A 465 4.85 28.65 6.89
N SER A 466 5.26 28.13 8.05
CA SER A 466 4.57 28.40 9.31
C SER A 466 5.09 29.69 9.91
N PHE A 467 4.27 30.75 9.90
CA PHE A 467 4.59 31.98 10.59
C PHE A 467 4.70 31.74 12.09
N SER A 468 3.83 30.91 12.66
CA SER A 468 3.81 30.56 14.08
C SER A 468 4.95 29.63 14.51
N GLY A 469 5.64 28.98 13.56
CA GLY A 469 6.89 28.23 13.77
C GLY A 469 6.72 26.74 14.05
N GLN A 470 5.53 26.19 13.79
CA GLN A 470 5.24 24.76 13.87
C GLN A 470 5.89 24.04 12.70
N GLU A 471 6.17 22.75 12.93
CA GLU A 471 6.68 21.86 11.90
C GLU A 471 5.56 21.54 10.91
N LEU A 472 5.86 21.49 9.62
CA LEU A 472 4.85 21.36 8.57
C LEU A 472 4.21 19.96 8.52
N ASP A 473 4.89 18.94 9.06
CA ASP A 473 4.37 17.56 9.15
C ASP A 473 3.34 17.39 10.28
N ASP A 474 3.37 18.24 11.31
CA ASP A 474 2.41 18.26 12.41
C ASP A 474 1.05 18.83 12.02
N ILE A 475 0.95 19.51 10.86
CA ILE A 475 -0.25 20.26 10.47
C ILE A 475 -1.27 19.35 9.83
N ARG A 476 -2.46 19.31 10.45
CA ARG A 476 -3.55 18.45 10.01
C ARG A 476 -4.12 18.92 8.67
N ARG A 477 -4.30 17.96 7.74
CA ARG A 477 -5.00 18.14 6.45
C ARG A 477 -4.46 19.31 5.60
N ALA A 478 -3.21 19.69 5.81
CA ALA A 478 -2.53 20.70 5.00
C ALA A 478 -2.35 20.20 3.54
N SER A 479 -2.82 20.98 2.58
CA SER A 479 -2.70 20.71 1.14
C SER A 479 -2.64 22.01 0.34
N CYS A 480 -2.04 21.97 -0.84
CA CYS A 480 -2.05 23.08 -1.77
C CYS A 480 -2.26 22.61 -3.21
N HIS A 481 -2.73 23.54 -4.04
CA HIS A 481 -2.94 23.27 -5.45
C HIS A 481 -2.80 24.54 -6.30
N LEU A 482 -2.49 24.35 -7.57
CA LEU A 482 -2.57 25.37 -8.61
C LEU A 482 -3.72 24.98 -9.53
N PHE A 483 -4.66 25.88 -9.77
CA PHE A 483 -5.87 25.57 -10.52
C PHE A 483 -6.34 26.72 -11.41
N ASN A 484 -7.15 26.38 -12.41
CA ASN A 484 -7.94 27.35 -13.16
C ASN A 484 -9.28 27.59 -12.42
N PRO A 485 -9.55 28.82 -11.94
CA PRO A 485 -10.78 29.12 -11.21
C PRO A 485 -12.02 29.26 -12.12
N THR A 486 -11.85 29.29 -13.44
CA THR A 486 -12.97 29.36 -14.40
C THR A 486 -13.76 28.07 -14.38
N PHE A 487 -15.08 28.11 -14.56
CA PHE A 487 -15.89 26.89 -14.56
C PHE A 487 -15.71 26.09 -15.88
N PRO A 488 -15.47 24.76 -15.83
CA PRO A 488 -15.33 23.94 -14.62
C PRO A 488 -13.98 24.15 -13.92
N HIS A 489 -13.98 24.13 -12.58
CA HIS A 489 -12.75 24.17 -11.77
C HIS A 489 -11.88 22.95 -12.12
N VAL A 490 -10.64 23.21 -12.55
CA VAL A 490 -9.66 22.17 -12.94
C VAL A 490 -8.35 22.44 -12.21
N ASP A 491 -7.94 21.47 -11.40
CA ASP A 491 -6.61 21.43 -10.78
C ASP A 491 -5.56 21.16 -11.86
N ILE A 492 -4.54 22.01 -11.92
CA ILE A 492 -3.36 21.82 -12.77
C ILE A 492 -2.33 20.98 -12.03
N ALA A 493 -2.16 21.25 -10.73
CA ALA A 493 -1.22 20.53 -9.88
C ALA A 493 -1.68 20.53 -8.43
N LYS A 494 -1.45 19.42 -7.71
CA LYS A 494 -1.88 19.26 -6.31
C LYS A 494 -0.82 18.58 -5.45
N TYR A 495 -0.69 19.03 -4.21
CA TYR A 495 0.24 18.49 -3.22
C TYR A 495 -0.40 18.41 -1.84
N LYS A 496 -0.19 17.28 -1.15
CA LYS A 496 -0.57 17.13 0.27
C LYS A 496 0.69 17.26 1.12
N LEU A 497 0.62 18.12 2.15
CA LEU A 497 1.73 18.37 3.06
C LEU A 497 1.64 17.47 4.30
N ALA A 498 0.42 17.17 4.76
CA ALA A 498 0.18 16.39 5.96
C ALA A 498 0.78 14.98 5.88
N ASN A 499 1.30 14.48 7.01
CA ASN A 499 1.91 13.14 7.14
C ASN A 499 3.15 12.89 6.25
N ASN A 500 3.84 13.94 5.83
CA ASN A 500 5.06 13.81 5.03
C ASN A 500 6.31 13.87 5.93
N GLY A 501 6.95 12.72 6.15
CA GLY A 501 8.16 12.62 6.98
C GLY A 501 9.37 13.38 6.45
N ASP A 502 9.42 13.75 5.16
CA ASP A 502 10.47 14.64 4.63
C ASP A 502 10.34 16.08 5.17
N LEU A 503 9.20 16.43 5.78
CA LEU A 503 8.92 17.72 6.43
C LEU A 503 9.16 17.74 7.95
N ASP A 504 9.60 16.63 8.57
CA ASP A 504 9.96 16.55 10.00
C ASP A 504 11.02 17.62 10.34
N LYS A 505 10.76 18.43 11.37
CA LYS A 505 11.60 19.57 11.78
C LYS A 505 11.79 20.64 10.71
N ARG A 506 10.81 20.85 9.84
CA ARG A 506 10.85 21.88 8.79
C ARG A 506 9.65 22.81 8.94
N THR A 507 9.90 24.12 8.88
CA THR A 507 8.87 25.15 9.02
C THR A 507 8.55 25.83 7.69
N GLY A 508 9.23 25.45 6.60
CA GLY A 508 9.04 26.01 5.27
C GLY A 508 9.13 24.95 4.19
N LEU A 509 8.49 25.22 3.05
CA LEU A 509 8.44 24.35 1.89
C LEU A 509 8.49 25.20 0.62
N ILE A 510 9.44 24.88 -0.27
CA ILE A 510 9.43 25.38 -1.63
C ILE A 510 8.63 24.39 -2.48
N VAL A 511 7.41 24.78 -2.84
CA VAL A 511 6.42 23.87 -3.45
C VAL A 511 6.74 23.63 -4.91
N ALA A 512 6.72 24.70 -5.70
CA ALA A 512 6.88 24.64 -7.14
C ALA A 512 7.34 25.99 -7.70
N THR A 513 7.84 26.00 -8.92
CA THR A 513 8.17 27.21 -9.67
C THR A 513 7.53 27.19 -11.05
N LEU A 514 6.79 28.24 -11.38
CA LEU A 514 6.48 28.58 -12.77
C LEU A 514 7.72 29.24 -13.37
N TYR A 515 8.14 28.78 -14.55
CA TYR A 515 9.24 29.37 -15.29
C TYR A 515 8.90 29.49 -16.78
N ARG A 516 9.50 30.48 -17.46
CA ARG A 516 9.42 30.58 -18.92
C ARG A 516 10.36 29.58 -19.58
N ASN A 517 9.84 28.77 -20.50
CA ASN A 517 10.61 27.85 -21.31
C ASN A 517 11.23 28.55 -22.54
N GLU A 518 12.00 27.81 -23.33
CA GLU A 518 12.69 28.35 -24.52
C GLU A 518 11.75 28.74 -25.66
N LEU A 519 10.50 28.25 -25.65
CA LEU A 519 9.45 28.57 -26.61
C LEU A 519 8.55 29.72 -26.14
N ASP A 520 8.96 30.43 -25.07
CA ASP A 520 8.20 31.51 -24.39
C ASP A 520 6.85 31.08 -23.79
N GLY A 521 6.63 29.78 -23.62
CA GLY A 521 5.55 29.21 -22.83
C GLY A 521 5.93 29.09 -21.34
N TRP A 522 4.94 28.98 -20.45
CA TRP A 522 5.21 28.69 -19.04
C TRP A 522 5.17 27.20 -18.76
N CYS A 523 6.10 26.73 -17.93
CA CYS A 523 6.04 25.41 -17.34
C CYS A 523 6.06 25.51 -15.82
N LEU A 524 5.25 24.68 -15.17
CA LEU A 524 5.28 24.46 -13.74
C LEU A 524 6.26 23.33 -13.45
N ARG A 525 7.30 23.61 -12.68
CA ARG A 525 8.19 22.61 -12.12
C ARG A 525 7.93 22.43 -10.65
N ILE A 526 7.69 21.20 -10.25
CA ILE A 526 7.51 20.82 -8.86
C ILE A 526 8.87 20.70 -8.19
N ILE A 527 9.04 21.36 -7.05
CA ILE A 527 10.28 21.39 -6.28
C ILE A 527 10.15 20.49 -5.05
N ALA A 528 9.09 20.69 -4.25
CA ALA A 528 8.85 19.97 -2.99
C ALA A 528 10.11 19.86 -2.12
N GLU A 529 10.84 20.98 -1.95
CA GLU A 529 12.06 21.04 -1.15
C GLU A 529 11.76 21.61 0.23
N ALA A 530 11.98 20.80 1.26
CA ALA A 530 11.77 21.20 2.63
C ALA A 530 12.85 22.22 3.06
N ALA A 531 12.44 23.23 3.80
CA ALA A 531 13.27 24.35 4.20
C ALA A 531 12.96 24.80 5.64
N ILE A 532 13.73 25.77 6.13
CA ILE A 532 13.53 26.37 7.44
C ILE A 532 13.38 27.87 7.23
N GLY A 533 12.24 28.40 7.66
CA GLY A 533 11.87 29.80 7.49
C GLY A 533 10.50 30.07 8.09
N ARG A 534 10.28 31.29 8.59
CA ARG A 534 8.98 31.73 9.12
C ARG A 534 8.33 32.79 8.24
N GLN A 535 9.01 33.20 7.18
CA GLN A 535 8.54 34.17 6.21
C GLN A 535 9.08 33.79 4.82
N ALA A 536 8.36 34.19 3.77
CA ALA A 536 8.78 33.98 2.38
C ALA A 536 10.22 34.45 2.08
N SER A 537 10.68 35.55 2.69
CA SER A 537 12.04 36.06 2.52
C SER A 537 13.12 35.08 2.99
N ASP A 538 12.81 34.26 4.01
CA ASP A 538 13.75 33.29 4.58
C ASP A 538 14.02 32.12 3.62
N LEU A 539 13.12 31.92 2.63
CA LEU A 539 13.18 30.82 1.67
C LEU A 539 13.90 31.17 0.37
N VAL A 540 14.23 32.46 0.15
CA VAL A 540 14.83 32.95 -1.11
C VAL A 540 16.17 32.27 -1.39
N ASP A 541 17.06 32.21 -0.39
CA ASP A 541 18.41 31.64 -0.57
C ASP A 541 18.37 30.15 -0.92
N GLU A 542 17.47 29.40 -0.29
CA GLU A 542 17.29 27.96 -0.54
C GLU A 542 16.70 27.74 -1.95
N LEU A 543 15.71 28.54 -2.34
CA LEU A 543 15.13 28.52 -3.68
C LEU A 543 16.19 28.82 -4.75
N GLN A 544 16.96 29.89 -4.59
CA GLN A 544 18.03 30.23 -5.52
C GLN A 544 19.07 29.11 -5.61
N ARG A 545 19.47 28.52 -4.47
CA ARG A 545 20.42 27.41 -4.43
C ARG A 545 19.88 26.19 -5.19
N PHE A 546 18.61 25.85 -4.99
CA PHE A 546 17.96 24.76 -5.70
C PHE A 546 17.96 24.99 -7.22
N LEU A 547 17.51 26.17 -7.67
CA LEU A 547 17.42 26.50 -9.10
C LEU A 547 18.80 26.58 -9.78
N ARG A 548 19.83 27.08 -9.08
CA ARG A 548 21.21 27.06 -9.58
C ARG A 548 21.77 25.64 -9.71
N LYS A 549 21.49 24.78 -8.73
CA LYS A 549 21.97 23.39 -8.72
C LYS A 549 21.25 22.54 -9.76
N PHE A 550 19.97 22.81 -9.98
CA PHE A 550 19.13 22.09 -10.91
C PHE A 550 18.40 23.09 -11.82
N PRO A 551 19.03 23.57 -12.90
CA PRO A 551 18.35 24.45 -13.84
C PRO A 551 17.12 23.78 -14.48
N PRO A 552 16.11 24.55 -14.93
CA PRO A 552 14.98 23.96 -15.64
C PRO A 552 15.46 23.18 -16.87
N PRO A 553 14.98 21.95 -17.09
CA PRO A 553 15.37 21.17 -18.25
C PRO A 553 14.77 21.75 -19.52
N LEU A 554 15.42 21.44 -20.64
CA LEU A 554 14.90 21.71 -21.98
C LEU A 554 13.58 20.96 -22.17
N VAL A 555 12.54 21.68 -22.59
CA VAL A 555 11.24 21.09 -22.90
C VAL A 555 11.36 20.42 -24.26
N VAL A 556 11.43 19.08 -24.28
CA VAL A 556 11.30 18.29 -25.51
C VAL A 556 9.83 17.94 -25.64
N SER A 557 9.10 18.69 -26.47
CA SER A 557 7.70 18.39 -26.77
C SER A 557 7.64 17.22 -27.76
N GLU A 558 7.43 15.99 -27.27
CA GLU A 558 6.75 15.00 -28.12
C GLU A 558 5.25 15.33 -28.08
N PRO A 559 4.57 15.42 -29.23
CA PRO A 559 3.15 15.72 -29.24
C PRO A 559 2.40 14.60 -28.51
N GLU A 560 1.64 14.97 -27.48
CA GLU A 560 0.73 14.04 -26.83
C GLU A 560 -0.29 13.52 -27.86
N PRO A 561 -0.74 12.26 -27.73
CA PRO A 561 -1.72 11.73 -28.66
C PRO A 561 -3.05 12.49 -28.53
N ASP A 562 -3.51 13.10 -29.62
CA ASP A 562 -4.80 13.81 -29.70
C ASP A 562 -6.01 12.90 -29.38
N ILE A 563 -5.85 11.57 -29.47
CA ILE A 563 -6.90 10.57 -29.26
C ILE A 563 -6.39 9.44 -28.37
N ILE A 564 -7.01 9.27 -27.21
CA ILE A 564 -6.76 8.16 -26.29
C ILE A 564 -7.55 6.93 -26.73
N VAL A 565 -6.86 5.87 -27.15
CA VAL A 565 -7.49 4.63 -27.69
C VAL A 565 -7.41 3.43 -26.74
N ASN A 566 -6.85 3.61 -25.54
CA ASN A 566 -6.69 2.56 -24.53
C ASN A 566 -8.02 1.86 -24.22
N LYS A 567 -7.96 0.54 -24.10
CA LYS A 567 -9.09 -0.33 -23.75
C LYS A 567 -8.56 -1.48 -22.92
N MET A 568 -9.41 -2.05 -22.06
CA MET A 568 -9.04 -3.26 -21.32
C MET A 568 -8.59 -4.36 -22.29
N PRO A 569 -7.54 -5.13 -21.95
CA PRO A 569 -7.14 -6.28 -22.73
C PRO A 569 -8.28 -7.30 -22.79
N GLU A 570 -8.28 -8.12 -23.84
CA GLU A 570 -9.17 -9.27 -23.91
C GLU A 570 -8.86 -10.24 -22.76
N GLU A 571 -9.90 -10.76 -22.13
CA GLU A 571 -9.75 -11.66 -21.00
C GLU A 571 -9.17 -13.00 -21.45
N VAL A 572 -8.16 -13.47 -20.72
CA VAL A 572 -7.48 -14.73 -20.98
C VAL A 572 -7.55 -15.56 -19.70
N ASP A 573 -7.99 -16.80 -19.79
CA ASP A 573 -7.98 -17.71 -18.65
C ASP A 573 -6.54 -17.96 -18.15
N ILE A 574 -6.41 -18.19 -16.85
CA ILE A 574 -5.12 -18.54 -16.26
C ILE A 574 -4.81 -20.00 -16.62
N GLU A 575 -3.72 -20.21 -17.36
CA GLU A 575 -3.21 -21.56 -17.63
C GLU A 575 -2.65 -22.16 -16.35
N VAL A 576 -3.45 -22.98 -15.67
CA VAL A 576 -2.97 -23.79 -14.55
C VAL A 576 -2.20 -24.97 -15.13
N GLY A 577 -0.87 -24.93 -15.04
CA GLY A 577 -0.03 -26.06 -15.48
C GLY A 577 -0.47 -27.38 -14.82
N PRO A 578 -0.17 -28.55 -15.43
CA PRO A 578 -0.58 -29.84 -14.87
C PRO A 578 -0.15 -29.98 -13.41
N LEU A 579 -1.05 -30.55 -12.59
CA LEU A 579 -0.86 -30.78 -11.16
C LEU A 579 0.40 -31.60 -10.88
#